data_AF-A0A7S3NXF2-F1
#
_entry.id   AF-A0A7S3NXF2-F1
#
_cell.length_a   1.000
_cell.length_b   1.000
_cell.length_c   1.000
_cell.angle_alpha   90.00
_cell.angle_beta   90.00
_cell.angle_gamma   90.00
#
_symmetry.space_group_name_H-M   'P 1'
#
loop_
_entity.id
_entity.type
_entity.pdbx_description
1 polymer ?
#
loop_
_entity_poly.entity_id
_entity_poly.type
_entity_poly.pdbx_seq_one_letter_code
_entity_poly.pdbx_strand_id
1 'polypeptide(L)'
;MVLFSSASYLENSTVVVGCCILSRAIQGFSASMIQTPSYAIISICYRENKQKYLGYYETSQGLGCVIGPVFGGILYAFFGFNITFYSLGGILISLSIILHFSLPNSLNETDETLLEVSQPRSDSPLSPHTPPVKVSYAQLFNSRIFSLSAVATVLSLVTYSYYMPVIPLELKEIGLSDVEVSLFFLASSAGYLVC
;
A
#
# COMPACT_ATOMS: atom_id res chain seq x y z
N MET A 1 -5.93 0.14 -13.33
CA MET A 1 -5.11 -0.49 -14.40
C MET A 1 -5.92 -0.66 -15.68
N VAL A 2 -7.01 -1.44 -15.67
CA VAL A 2 -7.87 -1.63 -16.86
C VAL A 2 -8.48 -0.31 -17.36
N LEU A 3 -8.98 0.54 -16.46
CA LEU A 3 -9.52 1.87 -16.82
C LEU A 3 -8.48 2.80 -17.48
N PHE A 4 -7.21 2.64 -17.13
CA PHE A 4 -6.11 3.44 -17.69
C PHE A 4 -5.78 2.99 -19.12
N SER A 5 -5.83 1.68 -19.36
CA SER A 5 -5.65 1.07 -20.70
C SER A 5 -6.84 1.32 -21.63
N SER A 6 -8.07 1.40 -21.10
CA SER A 6 -9.23 1.79 -21.92
C SER A 6 -9.25 3.28 -22.24
N ALA A 7 -8.73 4.13 -21.33
CA ALA A 7 -8.69 5.58 -21.54
C ALA A 7 -7.70 6.01 -22.64
N SER A 8 -6.67 5.22 -22.94
CA SER A 8 -5.73 5.50 -24.04
C SER A 8 -6.35 5.38 -25.44
N TYR A 9 -7.58 4.86 -25.56
CA TYR A 9 -8.32 4.83 -26.83
C TYR A 9 -9.19 6.07 -27.08
N LEU A 10 -9.26 7.01 -26.13
CA LEU A 10 -10.06 8.23 -26.25
C LEU A 10 -9.19 9.38 -26.77
N GLU A 11 -9.57 10.00 -27.90
CA GLU A 11 -8.85 11.15 -28.48
C GLU A 11 -9.00 12.45 -27.65
N ASN A 12 -9.98 12.52 -26.75
CA ASN A 12 -10.28 13.74 -26.01
C ASN A 12 -9.46 13.87 -24.72
N SER A 13 -8.45 14.75 -24.74
CA SER A 13 -7.48 14.96 -23.65
C SER A 13 -8.14 15.25 -22.29
N THR A 14 -9.23 16.03 -22.25
CA THR A 14 -9.93 16.37 -20.99
C THR A 14 -10.55 15.14 -20.33
N VAL A 15 -11.10 14.22 -21.13
CA VAL A 15 -11.72 12.99 -20.63
C VAL A 15 -10.64 12.03 -20.10
N VAL A 16 -9.52 11.92 -20.80
CA VAL A 16 -8.38 11.09 -20.38
C VAL A 16 -7.86 11.56 -19.01
N VAL A 17 -7.63 12.87 -18.84
CA VAL A 17 -7.17 13.43 -17.56
C VAL A 17 -8.18 13.17 -16.43
N GLY A 18 -9.49 13.35 -16.70
CA GLY A 18 -10.53 13.06 -15.72
C GLY A 18 -10.55 11.59 -15.28
N CYS A 19 -10.46 10.64 -16.22
CA CYS A 19 -10.38 9.21 -15.94
C CYS A 19 -9.11 8.83 -15.15
N CYS A 20 -7.98 9.48 -15.43
CA CYS A 20 -6.73 9.29 -14.72
C CYS A 20 -6.83 9.71 -13.25
N ILE A 21 -7.41 10.89 -12.98
CA ILE A 21 -7.59 11.40 -11.62
C ILE A 21 -8.49 10.46 -10.81
N LEU A 22 -9.62 10.04 -11.40
CA LEU A 22 -10.54 9.12 -10.74
C LEU A 22 -9.87 7.76 -10.45
N SER A 23 -9.11 7.23 -11.41
CA SER A 23 -8.37 5.98 -11.23
C SER A 23 -7.34 6.08 -10.10
N ARG A 24 -6.66 7.22 -9.96
CA ARG A 24 -5.71 7.46 -8.86
C ARG A 24 -6.40 7.58 -7.51
N ALA A 25 -7.56 8.24 -7.45
CA ALA A 25 -8.36 8.31 -6.23
C ALA A 25 -8.80 6.92 -5.76
N ILE A 26 -9.31 6.10 -6.68
CA ILE A 26 -9.70 4.72 -6.38
C ILE A 26 -8.50 3.89 -5.93
N GLN A 27 -7.37 3.99 -6.65
CA GLN A 27 -6.15 3.26 -6.28
C GLN A 27 -5.65 3.65 -4.89
N GLY A 28 -5.64 4.94 -4.55
CA GLY A 28 -5.24 5.41 -3.23
C GLY A 28 -6.16 4.89 -2.13
N PHE A 29 -7.47 4.95 -2.36
CA PHE A 29 -8.46 4.41 -1.43
C PHE A 29 -8.30 2.90 -1.21
N SER A 30 -8.15 2.12 -2.29
CA SER A 30 -7.90 0.68 -2.22
C SER A 30 -6.63 0.34 -1.45
N ALA A 31 -5.55 1.10 -1.65
CA ALA A 31 -4.29 0.88 -0.94
C ALA A 31 -4.45 1.07 0.58
N SER A 32 -5.17 2.13 1.00
CA SER A 32 -5.44 2.37 2.43
C SER A 32 -6.31 1.29 3.06
N MET A 33 -7.29 0.77 2.31
CA MET A 33 -8.17 -0.31 2.77
C MET A 33 -7.42 -1.63 2.98
N ILE A 34 -6.35 -1.90 2.23
CA ILE A 34 -5.56 -3.12 2.39
C ILE A 34 -4.52 -2.94 3.50
N GLN A 35 -3.82 -1.81 3.49
CA GLN A 35 -2.67 -1.59 4.37
C GLN A 35 -3.09 -1.48 5.84
N THR A 36 -4.13 -0.70 6.15
CA THR A 36 -4.57 -0.43 7.54
C THR A 36 -4.95 -1.70 8.31
N PRO A 37 -5.89 -2.55 7.83
CA PRO A 37 -6.24 -3.77 8.53
C PRO A 37 -5.10 -4.79 8.49
N SER A 38 -4.24 -4.82 7.47
CA SER A 38 -3.10 -5.75 7.43
C SER A 38 -2.16 -5.55 8.62
N TYR A 39 -1.77 -4.30 8.89
CA TYR A 39 -0.95 -3.97 10.06
C TYR A 39 -1.68 -4.27 11.38
N ALA A 40 -2.99 -3.99 11.46
CA ALA A 40 -3.80 -4.27 12.65
C ALA A 40 -3.89 -5.77 12.95
N ILE A 41 -4.24 -6.59 11.96
CA ILE A 41 -4.37 -8.05 12.07
C ILE A 41 -3.04 -8.66 12.52
N ILE A 42 -1.91 -8.27 11.91
CA ILE A 42 -0.59 -8.78 12.31
C ILE A 42 -0.32 -8.44 13.78
N SER A 43 -0.65 -7.22 14.22
CA SER A 43 -0.42 -6.78 15.60
C SER A 43 -1.27 -7.54 16.64
N ILE A 44 -2.45 -8.02 16.25
CA ILE A 44 -3.41 -8.70 17.13
C ILE A 44 -3.15 -10.21 17.15
N CYS A 45 -3.02 -10.84 15.97
CA CYS A 45 -2.80 -12.29 15.86
C CYS A 45 -1.40 -12.71 16.33
N TYR A 46 -0.38 -11.87 16.16
CA TYR A 46 1.02 -12.20 16.48
C TYR A 46 1.61 -11.32 17.57
N ARG A 47 0.90 -11.13 18.69
CA ARG A 47 1.26 -10.15 19.74
C ARG A 47 2.68 -10.33 20.31
N GLU A 48 3.10 -11.58 20.52
CA GLU A 48 4.41 -11.93 21.10
C GLU A 48 5.56 -11.72 20.11
N ASN A 49 5.31 -11.94 18.81
CA ASN A 49 6.32 -11.88 17.74
C ASN A 49 6.01 -10.83 16.67
N LYS A 50 5.25 -9.77 17.02
CA LYS A 50 4.68 -8.81 16.06
C LYS A 50 5.72 -8.18 15.15
N GLN A 51 6.90 -7.86 15.67
CA GLN A 51 8.00 -7.24 14.93
C GLN A 51 8.53 -8.16 13.84
N LYS A 52 8.59 -9.48 14.10
CA LYS A 52 9.06 -10.48 13.14
C LYS A 52 8.10 -10.61 11.95
N TYR A 53 6.80 -10.68 12.22
CA TYR A 53 5.78 -10.79 11.17
C TYR A 53 5.59 -9.49 10.40
N LEU A 54 5.72 -8.34 11.06
CA LEU A 54 5.78 -7.04 10.39
C LEU A 54 7.01 -6.95 9.48
N GLY A 55 8.17 -7.42 9.93
CA GLY A 55 9.37 -7.51 9.09
C GLY A 55 9.13 -8.36 7.84
N TYR A 56 8.53 -9.54 7.96
CA TYR A 56 8.19 -10.38 6.79
C TYR A 56 7.19 -9.70 5.84
N TYR A 57 6.21 -8.97 6.37
CA TYR A 57 5.26 -8.20 5.57
C TYR A 57 5.97 -7.09 4.78
N GLU A 58 6.87 -6.34 5.43
CA GLU A 58 7.63 -5.26 4.78
C GLU A 58 8.66 -5.79 3.78
N THR A 59 9.34 -6.89 4.07
CA THR A 59 10.23 -7.55 3.08
C THR A 59 9.46 -8.00 1.85
N SER A 60 8.26 -8.55 2.03
CA SER A 60 7.39 -8.97 0.92
C SER A 60 6.96 -7.76 0.07
N GLN A 61 6.64 -6.64 0.72
CA GLN A 61 6.35 -5.38 0.04
C GLN A 61 7.56 -4.87 -0.76
N GLY A 62 8.76 -4.89 -0.16
CA GLY A 62 10.01 -4.52 -0.82
C GLY A 62 10.32 -5.40 -2.04
N LEU A 63 10.14 -6.72 -1.92
CA LEU A 63 10.27 -7.65 -3.04
C LEU A 63 9.31 -7.30 -4.18
N GLY A 64 8.06 -6.97 -3.86
CA GLY A 64 7.08 -6.49 -4.84
C GLY A 64 7.53 -5.23 -5.57
N CYS A 65 8.12 -4.26 -4.85
CA CYS A 65 8.66 -3.03 -5.43
C CYS A 65 9.86 -3.27 -6.37
N VAL A 66 10.66 -4.31 -6.13
CA VAL A 66 11.79 -4.67 -7.01
C VAL A 66 11.32 -5.48 -8.22
N ILE A 67 10.51 -6.52 -8.00
CA ILE A 67 10.07 -7.44 -9.05
C ILE A 67 9.06 -6.75 -9.99
N GLY A 68 8.20 -5.87 -9.46
CA GLY A 68 7.14 -5.21 -10.22
C GLY A 68 7.64 -4.44 -11.46
N PRO A 69 8.57 -3.47 -11.32
CA PRO A 69 9.10 -2.71 -12.44
C PRO A 69 9.86 -3.57 -13.45
N VAL A 70 10.63 -4.56 -12.99
CA VAL A 70 11.36 -5.49 -13.88
C VAL A 70 10.38 -6.29 -14.73
N PHE A 71 9.38 -6.90 -14.10
CA PHE A 71 8.40 -7.71 -14.79
C PHE A 71 7.51 -6.87 -15.72
N GLY A 72 7.07 -5.70 -15.26
CA GLY A 72 6.29 -4.75 -16.05
C GLY A 72 7.06 -4.18 -17.24
N GLY A 73 8.35 -3.87 -17.07
CA GLY A 73 9.23 -3.38 -18.12
C GLY A 73 9.50 -4.43 -19.20
N ILE A 74 9.72 -5.69 -18.81
CA ILE A 74 9.85 -6.81 -19.76
C ILE A 74 8.56 -6.97 -20.57
N LEU A 75 7.40 -7.03 -19.90
CA LEU A 75 6.10 -7.14 -20.58
C LEU A 75 5.87 -5.97 -21.55
N TYR A 76 6.23 -4.75 -21.13
CA TYR A 76 6.11 -3.56 -21.96
C TYR A 76 6.99 -3.65 -23.22
N ALA A 77 8.23 -4.14 -23.10
CA ALA A 77 9.14 -4.27 -24.23
C ALA A 77 8.65 -5.27 -25.29
N PHE A 78 8.00 -6.36 -24.89
CA PHE A 78 7.54 -7.40 -25.82
C PHE A 78 6.12 -7.19 -26.36
N PHE A 79 5.18 -6.73 -25.51
CA PHE A 79 3.76 -6.69 -25.84
C PHE A 79 3.20 -5.26 -25.95
N GLY A 80 4.03 -4.25 -25.70
CA GLY A 80 3.63 -2.85 -25.74
C GLY A 80 2.72 -2.44 -24.58
N PHE A 81 2.25 -1.19 -24.64
CA PHE A 81 1.53 -0.53 -23.55
C PHE A 81 0.22 -1.25 -23.17
N ASN A 82 -0.70 -1.43 -24.11
CA ASN A 82 -2.06 -1.89 -23.80
C ASN A 82 -2.10 -3.28 -23.16
N ILE A 83 -1.36 -4.24 -23.72
CA ILE A 83 -1.36 -5.64 -23.26
C ILE A 83 -0.69 -5.77 -21.87
N THR A 84 0.33 -4.96 -21.58
CA THR A 84 0.99 -4.92 -20.27
C THR A 84 0.02 -4.54 -19.16
N PHE A 85 -0.83 -3.53 -19.39
CA PHE A 85 -1.81 -3.12 -18.38
C PHE A 85 -2.96 -4.13 -18.21
N TYR A 86 -3.41 -4.78 -19.29
CA TYR A 86 -4.43 -5.83 -19.18
C TYR A 86 -3.91 -7.08 -18.47
N SER A 87 -2.70 -7.53 -18.79
CA SER A 87 -2.08 -8.69 -18.14
C SER A 87 -1.82 -8.46 -16.65
N LEU A 88 -1.27 -7.30 -16.26
CA LEU A 88 -1.11 -6.93 -14.85
C LEU A 88 -2.46 -6.88 -14.13
N GLY A 89 -3.48 -6.30 -14.76
CA GLY A 89 -4.85 -6.29 -14.21
C GLY A 89 -5.41 -7.71 -14.02
N GLY A 90 -5.23 -8.59 -15.00
CA GLY A 90 -5.67 -9.99 -14.94
C GLY A 90 -4.95 -10.80 -13.85
N ILE A 91 -3.64 -10.61 -13.70
CA ILE A 91 -2.86 -11.24 -12.63
C ILE A 91 -3.41 -10.83 -11.26
N LEU A 92 -3.66 -9.53 -11.03
CA LEU A 92 -4.20 -9.04 -9.76
C LEU A 92 -5.60 -9.60 -9.46
N ILE A 93 -6.48 -9.67 -10.45
CA ILE A 93 -7.82 -10.27 -10.29
C ILE A 93 -7.70 -11.76 -9.96
N SER A 94 -6.85 -12.48 -10.68
CA SER A 94 -6.62 -13.91 -10.44
C SER A 94 -6.10 -14.17 -9.02
N LEU A 95 -5.15 -13.34 -8.56
CA LEU A 95 -4.62 -13.42 -7.20
C LEU A 95 -5.69 -13.12 -6.16
N SER A 96 -6.55 -12.13 -6.40
CA SER A 96 -7.67 -11.80 -5.53
C SER A 96 -8.67 -12.96 -5.42
N ILE A 97 -8.95 -13.66 -6.53
CA ILE A 97 -9.84 -14.84 -6.54
C ILE A 97 -9.20 -15.98 -5.76
N ILE A 98 -7.92 -16.28 -6.02
CA ILE A 98 -7.17 -17.33 -5.31
C ILE A 98 -7.15 -17.03 -3.82
N LEU A 99 -6.90 -15.77 -3.43
CA LEU A 99 -6.90 -15.35 -2.04
C LEU A 99 -8.28 -15.56 -1.41
N HIS A 100 -9.36 -15.19 -2.11
CA HIS A 100 -10.72 -15.39 -1.61
C HIS A 100 -11.05 -16.87 -1.34
N PHE A 101 -10.60 -17.77 -2.21
CA PHE A 101 -10.78 -19.22 -2.01
C PHE A 101 -9.81 -19.84 -1.00
N SER A 102 -8.59 -19.30 -0.89
CA SER A 102 -7.53 -19.86 -0.04
C SER A 102 -7.57 -19.32 1.38
N LEU A 103 -8.28 -18.21 1.64
CA LEU A 103 -8.47 -17.69 2.98
C LEU A 103 -9.37 -18.66 3.77
N PRO A 104 -8.85 -19.41 4.75
CA PRO A 104 -9.70 -20.26 5.57
C PRO A 104 -10.64 -19.38 6.39
N ASN A 105 -11.89 -19.84 6.55
CA ASN A 105 -12.92 -19.18 7.37
C ASN A 105 -12.52 -18.94 8.85
N SER A 106 -11.37 -19.43 9.30
CA SER A 106 -10.83 -19.16 10.65
C SER A 106 -10.45 -17.69 10.88
N LEU A 107 -10.27 -16.88 9.84
CA LEU A 107 -10.18 -15.41 9.99
C LEU A 107 -11.54 -14.76 10.25
N ASN A 108 -12.64 -15.46 9.95
CA ASN A 108 -14.00 -15.00 10.26
C ASN A 108 -14.35 -15.19 11.74
N GLU A 109 -13.67 -16.08 12.47
CA GLU A 109 -13.77 -16.19 13.94
C GLU A 109 -12.98 -15.09 14.65
N THR A 110 -11.92 -14.58 13.99
CA THR A 110 -11.21 -13.38 14.46
C THR A 110 -12.12 -12.15 14.42
N ASP A 111 -13.18 -12.16 13.60
CA ASP A 111 -14.20 -11.12 13.58
C ASP A 111 -14.94 -11.05 14.94
N GLU A 112 -15.23 -12.16 15.63
CA GLU A 112 -15.82 -12.05 16.99
C GLU A 112 -14.84 -11.39 17.99
N THR A 113 -13.54 -11.68 17.90
CA THR A 113 -12.54 -11.06 18.78
C THR A 113 -12.23 -9.60 18.39
N LEU A 114 -12.27 -9.25 17.10
CA LEU A 114 -12.05 -7.89 16.60
C LEU A 114 -13.30 -7.01 16.73
N LEU A 115 -14.50 -7.60 16.64
CA LEU A 115 -15.78 -6.96 16.95
C LEU A 115 -15.94 -6.79 18.46
N GLU A 116 -15.49 -7.73 19.30
CA GLU A 116 -15.39 -7.54 20.77
C GLU A 116 -14.40 -6.43 21.15
N VAL A 117 -13.29 -6.27 20.41
CA VAL A 117 -12.31 -5.20 20.62
C VAL A 117 -12.77 -3.85 20.04
N SER A 118 -13.60 -3.86 18.99
CA SER A 118 -14.16 -2.65 18.35
C SER A 118 -15.41 -2.13 19.04
N GLN A 119 -16.14 -2.99 19.76
CA GLN A 119 -17.23 -2.56 20.65
C GLN A 119 -16.64 -2.05 21.98
N PRO A 120 -17.11 -0.91 22.52
CA PRO A 120 -16.83 -0.60 23.92
C PRO A 120 -17.51 -1.67 24.77
N ARG A 121 -16.73 -2.59 25.33
CA ARG A 121 -17.14 -3.69 26.23
C ARG A 121 -18.34 -3.29 27.10
N SER A 122 -19.56 -3.64 26.67
CA SER A 122 -20.81 -3.31 27.37
C SER A 122 -21.14 -4.31 28.49
N ASP A 123 -20.53 -5.51 28.47
CA ASP A 123 -20.95 -6.62 29.33
C ASP A 123 -19.84 -7.12 30.26
N SER A 124 -19.24 -6.21 31.04
CA SER A 124 -18.53 -6.64 32.25
C SER A 124 -19.43 -6.44 33.46
N PRO A 125 -19.80 -7.49 34.22
CA PRO A 125 -20.34 -7.27 35.55
C PRO A 125 -19.31 -6.46 36.33
N LEU A 126 -19.79 -5.36 36.88
CA LEU A 126 -19.05 -4.30 37.55
C LEU A 126 -18.10 -4.90 38.59
N SER A 127 -16.81 -5.07 38.25
CA SER A 127 -15.77 -5.11 39.29
C SER A 127 -15.51 -3.66 39.68
N PRO A 128 -15.61 -3.24 40.96
CA PRO A 128 -15.79 -1.83 41.34
C PRO A 128 -14.60 -0.89 41.10
N HIS A 129 -13.54 -1.29 40.38
CA HIS A 129 -12.26 -0.56 40.38
C HIS A 129 -11.59 -0.28 39.03
N THR A 130 -12.28 -0.38 37.89
CA THR A 130 -11.71 0.07 36.60
C THR A 130 -12.66 1.04 35.91
N PRO A 131 -12.35 2.36 35.86
CA PRO A 131 -13.21 3.31 35.18
C PRO A 131 -13.27 3.01 33.66
N PRO A 132 -14.41 3.24 33.00
CA PRO A 132 -14.56 3.01 31.57
C PRO A 132 -13.61 3.96 30.82
N VAL A 133 -12.64 3.39 30.09
CA VAL A 133 -11.72 4.19 29.28
C VAL A 133 -12.49 4.72 28.07
N LYS A 134 -13.06 5.93 28.21
CA LYS A 134 -13.50 6.74 27.07
C LYS A 134 -12.26 7.10 26.26
N VAL A 135 -11.94 6.31 25.23
CA VAL A 135 -10.83 6.62 24.33
C VAL A 135 -11.23 7.84 23.50
N SER A 136 -10.78 9.03 23.93
CA SER A 136 -11.00 10.25 23.18
C SER A 136 -9.94 10.35 22.08
N TYR A 137 -10.36 10.23 20.81
CA TYR A 137 -9.46 10.36 19.65
C TYR A 137 -8.68 11.68 19.64
N ALA A 138 -9.24 12.74 20.25
CA ALA A 138 -8.57 14.03 20.44
C ALA A 138 -7.32 13.93 21.34
N GLN A 139 -7.28 12.99 22.29
CA GLN A 139 -6.11 12.76 23.14
C GLN A 139 -4.98 12.04 22.39
N LEU A 140 -5.29 11.28 21.33
CA LEU A 140 -4.29 10.65 20.47
C LEU A 140 -3.48 11.71 19.70
N PHE A 141 -4.17 12.71 19.15
CA PHE A 141 -3.55 13.85 18.47
C PHE A 141 -2.73 14.75 19.41
N ASN A 142 -3.09 14.80 20.70
CA ASN A 142 -2.35 15.56 21.70
C ASN A 142 -1.06 14.85 22.19
N SER A 143 -0.84 13.60 21.80
CA SER A 143 0.38 12.87 22.14
C SER A 143 1.56 13.37 21.31
N ARG A 144 2.64 13.80 21.99
CA ARG A 144 3.88 14.28 21.34
C ARG A 144 4.47 13.24 20.40
N ILE A 145 4.40 11.96 20.75
CA ILE A 145 4.99 10.86 19.96
C ILE A 145 4.22 10.68 18.66
N PHE A 146 2.88 10.71 18.71
CA PHE A 146 2.03 10.59 17.52
C PHE A 146 2.14 11.81 16.61
N SER A 147 2.15 13.02 17.18
CA SER A 147 2.33 14.24 16.40
C SER A 147 3.72 14.28 15.75
N LEU A 148 4.78 13.85 16.45
CA LEU A 148 6.13 13.81 15.91
C LEU A 148 6.26 12.76 14.78
N SER A 149 5.67 11.57 14.96
CA SER A 149 5.67 10.55 13.91
C SER A 149 4.87 10.98 12.70
N ALA A 150 3.70 11.61 12.90
CA ALA A 150 2.87 12.11 11.80
C ALA A 150 3.62 13.18 10.98
N VAL A 151 4.26 14.13 11.65
CA VAL A 151 5.08 15.15 10.97
C VAL A 151 6.25 14.51 10.22
N ALA A 152 6.96 13.56 10.84
CA ALA A 152 8.05 12.84 10.19
C ALA A 152 7.56 12.08 8.94
N THR A 153 6.44 11.36 9.02
CA THR A 153 5.86 10.64 7.89
C THR A 153 5.44 11.59 6.77
N VAL A 154 4.81 12.72 7.09
CA VAL A 154 4.43 13.73 6.08
C VAL A 154 5.67 14.29 5.38
N LEU A 155 6.72 14.62 6.14
CA LEU A 155 7.98 15.10 5.57
C LEU A 155 8.64 14.05 4.65
N SER A 156 8.64 12.78 5.07
CA SER A 156 9.12 11.67 4.24
C SER A 156 8.31 11.51 2.95
N LEU A 157 6.98 11.64 3.02
CA LEU A 157 6.10 11.56 1.85
C LEU A 157 6.35 12.71 0.85
N VAL A 158 6.54 13.93 1.35
CA VAL A 158 6.87 15.09 0.51
C VAL A 158 8.21 14.89 -0.18
N THR A 159 9.22 14.44 0.58
CA THR A 159 10.56 14.16 0.05
C THR A 159 10.52 13.09 -1.04
N TYR A 160 9.79 12.00 -0.80
CA TYR A 160 9.62 10.92 -1.78
C TYR A 160 8.88 11.40 -3.04
N SER A 161 7.85 12.23 -2.87
CA SER A 161 7.06 12.78 -3.98
C SER A 161 7.85 13.76 -4.85
N TYR A 162 8.86 14.42 -4.29
CA TYR A 162 9.80 15.26 -5.03
C TYR A 162 10.86 14.40 -5.76
N TYR A 163 11.45 13.43 -5.05
CA TYR A 163 12.51 12.56 -5.57
C TYR A 163 12.09 11.79 -6.82
N MET A 164 10.90 11.17 -6.78
CA MET A 164 10.43 10.26 -7.81
C MET A 164 10.28 10.87 -9.21
N PRO A 165 9.69 12.07 -9.40
CA PRO A 165 9.58 12.68 -10.71
C PRO A 165 10.80 13.53 -11.12
N VAL A 166 11.57 14.09 -10.18
CA VAL A 166 12.64 15.05 -10.50
C VAL A 166 13.92 14.36 -10.98
N ILE A 167 14.35 13.30 -10.29
CA ILE A 167 15.60 12.60 -10.64
C ILE A 167 15.60 11.97 -12.04
N PRO A 168 14.54 11.30 -12.51
CA PRO A 168 14.51 10.78 -13.88
C PRO A 168 14.69 11.90 -14.92
N LEU A 169 14.16 13.09 -14.66
CA LEU A 169 14.26 14.24 -15.56
C LEU A 169 15.70 14.73 -15.63
N GLU A 170 16.35 14.93 -14.48
CA GLU A 170 17.77 15.34 -14.43
C GLU A 170 18.69 14.29 -15.05
N LEU A 171 18.50 13.00 -14.75
CA LEU A 171 19.32 11.92 -15.34
C LEU A 171 19.16 11.86 -16.87
N LYS A 172 17.96 12.12 -17.38
CA LYS A 172 17.69 12.16 -18.82
C LYS A 172 18.28 13.41 -19.49
N GLU A 173 18.29 14.56 -18.80
CA GLU A 173 19.01 15.76 -19.26
C GLU A 173 20.52 15.54 -19.34
N ILE A 174 21.09 14.72 -18.45
CA ILE A 174 22.50 14.31 -18.47
C ILE A 174 22.79 13.30 -19.62
N GLY A 175 21.76 12.82 -20.31
CA GLY A 175 21.87 11.96 -21.50
C GLY A 175 21.84 10.46 -21.20
N LEU A 176 21.45 10.04 -20.00
CA LEU A 176 21.31 8.62 -19.66
C LEU A 176 20.16 7.96 -20.42
N SER A 177 20.35 6.69 -20.76
CA SER A 177 19.33 5.84 -21.39
C SER A 177 18.20 5.50 -20.42
N ASP A 178 16.99 5.24 -20.92
CA ASP A 178 15.82 4.85 -20.12
C ASP A 178 16.09 3.58 -19.27
N VAL A 179 17.03 2.73 -19.71
CA VAL A 179 17.48 1.53 -18.99
C VAL A 179 18.33 1.88 -17.77
N GLU A 180 19.21 2.85 -17.87
CA GLU A 180 20.11 3.27 -16.79
C GLU A 180 19.34 3.99 -15.68
N VAL A 181 18.36 4.81 -16.06
CA VAL A 181 17.42 5.44 -15.12
C VAL A 181 16.64 4.36 -14.36
N SER A 182 16.14 3.33 -15.06
CA SER A 182 15.42 2.21 -14.42
C SER A 182 16.32 1.42 -13.46
N LEU A 183 17.60 1.22 -13.80
CA LEU A 183 18.57 0.55 -12.94
C LEU A 183 18.85 1.33 -11.65
N PHE A 184 18.89 2.66 -11.73
CA PHE A 184 19.06 3.53 -10.56
C PHE A 184 17.91 3.37 -9.54
N PHE A 185 16.66 3.32 -10.00
CA PHE A 185 15.50 3.08 -9.13
C PHE A 185 15.47 1.67 -8.55
N LEU A 186 15.96 0.67 -9.28
CA LEU A 186 16.13 -0.68 -8.76
C LEU A 186 17.16 -0.74 -7.63
N ALA A 187 18.29 -0.05 -7.78
CA ALA A 187 19.31 0.04 -6.72
C ALA A 187 18.76 0.72 -5.45
N SER A 188 17.97 1.79 -5.61
CA SER A 188 17.28 2.46 -4.49
C SER A 188 16.27 1.54 -3.80
N SER A 189 15.51 0.76 -4.56
CA SER A 189 14.51 -0.18 -4.03
C SER A 189 15.14 -1.42 -3.37
N ALA A 190 16.34 -1.82 -3.80
CA ALA A 190 17.09 -2.90 -3.15
C ALA A 190 17.53 -2.53 -1.73
N GLY A 191 17.76 -1.24 -1.45
CA GLY A 191 18.02 -0.75 -0.09
C GLY A 191 16.85 -1.00 0.86
N TYR A 192 15.61 -0.90 0.36
CA TYR A 192 14.39 -1.24 1.10
C TYR A 192 14.29 -2.74 1.46
N LEU A 193 15.08 -3.62 0.84
CA LEU A 193 15.09 -5.05 1.13
C LEU A 193 15.97 -5.41 2.34
N VAL A 194 16.88 -4.51 2.73
CA VAL A 194 17.93 -4.74 3.75
C VAL A 194 17.57 -4.09 5.09
N CYS A 195 16.62 -3.16 5.09
CA CYS A 195 16.07 -2.52 6.29
C CYS A 195 14.83 -3.28 6.80
#